data_AF-A0A961TLD0-F1
#
_entry.id   AF-A0A961TLD0-F1
#
_cell.length_a   1.000
_cell.length_b   1.000
_cell.length_c   1.000
_cell.angle_alpha   90.00
_cell.angle_beta   90.00
_cell.angle_gamma   90.00
#
_symmetry.space_group_name_H-M   'P 1'
#
loop_
_entity.id
_entity.type
_entity.pdbx_description
1 polymer ?
#
loop_
_entity_poly.entity_id
_entity_poly.type
_entity_poly.pdbx_seq_one_letter_code
_entity_poly.pdbx_strand_id
1 'polypeptide(L)'
;FCMANSGVGTSRLAIAANTGNLPSGSAATLRFFGNGIDRTYQGAVSNPQGGDGGGGIAIDISNHDLLWRALAGLPVISVQSPTGAVAALPLRGSSGPVRDFNSLCISFEGGGVQAAPQQQTAQTFDPRWQTCETLGGQRSQESETPVTVTFRNLSDGFRSVMWIGFDGVPKQFANLNQGEAFTINTFLTHPWMFTDGPGNCIEIFMPQLGVDTFNITAPGRNFGAE
;
A
#
# COMPACT_ATOMS: atom_id res chain seq x y z
N PHE A 1 9.81 2.30 -3.89
CA PHE A 1 11.24 2.54 -4.17
C PHE A 1 11.78 3.59 -3.19
N CYS A 2 12.79 3.27 -2.37
CA CYS A 2 13.69 4.30 -1.87
C CYS A 2 14.35 4.93 -3.09
N MET A 3 13.98 6.15 -3.46
CA MET A 3 14.82 6.89 -4.39
C MET A 3 15.97 7.45 -3.57
N ALA A 4 17.15 6.85 -3.73
CA ALA A 4 18.40 7.27 -3.12
C ALA A 4 18.81 8.65 -3.67
N ASN A 5 18.24 9.70 -3.09
CA ASN A 5 18.87 11.01 -3.05
C ASN A 5 18.60 11.74 -1.71
N SER A 6 18.10 11.03 -0.69
CA SER A 6 18.01 11.53 0.68
C SER A 6 19.25 11.10 1.46
N GLY A 7 19.83 12.02 2.23
CA GLY A 7 21.02 11.75 3.04
C GLY A 7 20.73 10.73 4.14
N VAL A 8 21.79 10.21 4.75
CA VAL A 8 21.70 9.42 6.00
C VAL A 8 20.89 10.24 7.01
N GLY A 9 19.78 9.71 7.54
CA GLY A 9 18.93 10.45 8.48
C GLY A 9 17.54 10.85 7.96
N THR A 10 17.32 10.85 6.64
CA THR A 10 16.10 11.42 6.03
C THR A 10 15.54 10.57 4.87
N SER A 11 14.23 10.71 4.65
CA SER A 11 13.47 10.12 3.55
C SER A 11 12.63 11.17 2.85
N ARG A 12 12.44 11.00 1.54
CA ARG A 12 11.67 11.91 0.70
C ARG A 12 10.21 11.48 0.61
N LEU A 13 9.29 12.37 0.99
CA LEU A 13 7.84 12.21 0.82
C LEU A 13 7.34 13.17 -0.27
N ALA A 14 6.64 12.66 -1.27
CA ALA A 14 6.02 13.47 -2.32
C ALA A 14 4.50 13.42 -2.21
N ILE A 15 3.86 14.60 -2.22
CA ILE A 15 2.40 14.76 -2.18
C ILE A 15 1.95 15.47 -3.45
N ALA A 16 1.00 14.87 -4.17
CA ALA A 16 0.30 15.55 -5.24
C ALA A 16 -0.47 16.75 -4.65
N ALA A 17 -0.17 17.95 -5.14
CA ALA A 17 -0.74 19.18 -4.61
C ALA A 17 -0.84 20.21 -5.72
N ASN A 18 -1.87 21.06 -5.69
CA ASN A 18 -1.93 22.18 -6.62
C ASN A 18 -0.82 23.19 -6.26
N THR A 19 0.23 23.22 -7.08
CA THR A 19 1.38 24.12 -6.96
C THR A 19 1.15 25.45 -7.65
N GLY A 20 -0.04 25.68 -8.21
CA GLY A 20 -0.34 26.84 -9.04
C GLY A 20 0.63 26.94 -10.22
N ASN A 21 1.12 28.16 -10.47
CA ASN A 21 2.11 28.44 -11.52
C ASN A 21 3.56 28.34 -11.04
N LEU A 22 3.82 27.71 -9.88
CA LEU A 22 5.17 27.61 -9.36
C LEU A 22 6.04 26.68 -10.24
N PRO A 23 7.22 27.14 -10.70
CA PRO A 23 8.17 26.31 -11.42
C PRO A 23 8.63 25.10 -10.61
N SER A 24 9.03 24.02 -11.28
CA SER A 24 9.70 22.90 -10.60
C SER A 24 11.00 23.38 -9.93
N GLY A 25 11.25 22.87 -8.73
CA GLY A 25 12.34 23.31 -7.87
C GLY A 25 12.02 24.53 -7.00
N SER A 26 10.88 25.20 -7.21
CA SER A 26 10.45 26.31 -6.36
C SER A 26 10.21 25.84 -4.93
N ALA A 27 10.69 26.62 -3.95
CA ALA A 27 10.42 26.36 -2.55
C ALA A 27 8.91 26.42 -2.29
N ALA A 28 8.41 25.43 -1.54
CA ALA A 28 7.01 25.29 -1.20
C ALA A 28 6.88 24.69 0.21
N THR A 29 5.76 24.97 0.88
CA THR A 29 5.46 24.43 2.21
C THR A 29 4.22 23.55 2.20
N LEU A 30 4.29 22.43 2.91
CA LEU A 30 3.12 21.61 3.22
C LEU A 30 2.87 21.63 4.72
N ARG A 31 1.62 21.87 5.12
CA ARG A 31 1.22 21.75 6.53
C ARG A 31 0.35 20.51 6.70
N PHE A 32 0.75 19.62 7.59
CA PHE A 32 0.01 18.43 7.97
C PHE A 32 -0.64 18.65 9.32
N PHE A 33 -1.93 18.39 9.43
CA PHE A 33 -2.66 18.56 10.68
C PHE A 33 -3.78 17.54 10.86
N GLY A 34 -4.07 17.20 12.11
CA GLY A 34 -5.07 16.22 12.48
C GLY A 34 -4.65 15.36 13.68
N ASN A 35 -5.63 14.96 14.50
CA ASN A 35 -5.42 14.15 15.71
C ASN A 35 -4.26 14.64 16.61
N GLY A 36 -4.20 15.95 16.86
CA GLY A 36 -3.17 16.57 17.73
C GLY A 36 -1.84 16.88 17.05
N ILE A 37 -1.66 16.51 15.78
CA ILE A 37 -0.50 16.91 14.98
C ILE A 37 -0.85 18.20 14.22
N ASP A 38 0.10 19.12 14.18
CA ASP A 38 0.09 20.33 13.37
C ASP A 38 1.53 20.74 13.06
N ARG A 39 2.00 20.42 11.85
CA ARG A 39 3.41 20.55 11.46
C ARG A 39 3.53 21.04 10.03
N THR A 40 4.40 22.02 9.84
CA THR A 40 4.72 22.56 8.52
C THR A 40 6.11 22.11 8.10
N TYR A 41 6.22 21.62 6.87
CA TYR A 41 7.45 21.14 6.26
C TYR A 41 7.76 21.98 5.04
N GLN A 42 9.04 22.32 4.89
CA GLN A 42 9.55 22.97 3.69
C GLN A 42 10.00 21.91 2.69
N GLY A 43 9.72 22.15 1.42
CA GLY A 43 10.06 21.27 0.32
C GLY A 43 10.17 22.04 -0.98
N ALA A 44 10.15 21.30 -2.08
CA ALA A 44 10.23 21.86 -3.40
C ALA A 44 9.14 21.31 -4.32
N VAL A 45 8.67 22.14 -5.23
CA VAL A 45 7.75 21.74 -6.30
C VAL A 45 8.43 20.67 -7.16
N SER A 46 7.85 19.49 -7.17
CA SER A 46 8.30 18.34 -7.93
C SER A 46 7.26 18.08 -9.01
N ASN A 47 7.60 18.43 -10.25
CA ASN A 47 6.84 17.98 -11.41
C ASN A 47 7.57 16.75 -11.97
N PRO A 48 6.94 15.56 -12.01
CA PRO A 48 7.56 14.43 -12.68
C PRO A 48 7.77 14.81 -14.15
N GLN A 49 9.02 14.83 -14.61
CA GLN A 49 9.28 14.94 -16.04
C GLN A 49 8.82 13.64 -16.70
N GLY A 50 7.69 13.66 -17.41
CA GLY A 50 7.32 12.60 -18.34
C GLY A 50 6.05 11.78 -18.06
N GLY A 51 4.98 12.36 -17.50
CA GLY A 51 3.65 11.72 -17.58
C GLY A 51 2.58 12.49 -16.81
N ASP A 52 1.32 12.27 -17.18
CA ASP A 52 0.08 12.98 -16.81
C ASP A 52 -0.23 13.19 -15.30
N GLY A 53 0.73 12.97 -14.41
CA GLY A 53 0.63 13.33 -13.00
C GLY A 53 0.78 14.84 -12.80
N GLY A 54 -0.29 15.48 -12.34
CA GLY A 54 -0.25 16.87 -11.87
C GLY A 54 0.92 17.09 -10.90
N GLY A 55 1.45 18.32 -10.90
CA GLY A 55 2.56 18.72 -10.04
C GLY A 55 2.35 18.38 -8.56
N GLY A 56 3.45 18.20 -7.85
CA GLY A 56 3.42 17.88 -6.42
C GLY A 56 4.46 18.68 -5.65
N ILE A 57 4.48 18.48 -4.34
CA ILE A 57 5.51 19.01 -3.46
C ILE A 57 6.22 17.84 -2.81
N ALA A 58 7.55 17.82 -2.93
CA ALA A 58 8.39 16.84 -2.27
C ALA A 58 9.09 17.48 -1.07
N ILE A 59 9.02 16.81 0.07
CA ILE A 59 9.67 17.19 1.33
C ILE A 59 10.66 16.09 1.72
N ASP A 60 11.81 16.49 2.24
CA ASP A 60 12.75 15.57 2.89
C ASP A 60 12.52 15.65 4.40
N ILE A 61 12.16 14.53 5.01
CA ILE A 61 11.79 14.44 6.43
C ILE A 61 12.68 13.43 7.14
N SER A 62 13.00 13.68 8.41
CA SER A 62 13.77 12.72 9.21
C SER A 62 13.02 11.40 9.33
N ASN A 63 13.72 10.27 9.31
CA ASN A 63 13.11 8.95 9.54
C ASN A 63 12.54 8.80 10.96
N HIS A 64 12.94 9.67 11.89
CA HIS A 64 12.39 9.75 13.23
C HIS A 64 11.27 10.80 13.39
N ASP A 65 10.84 11.46 12.31
CA ASP A 65 9.80 12.49 12.38
C ASP A 65 8.43 11.93 12.78
N LEU A 66 7.68 12.73 13.55
CA LEU A 66 6.34 12.36 14.03
C LEU A 66 5.33 12.18 12.89
N LEU A 67 5.56 12.80 11.73
CA LEU A 67 4.73 12.62 10.55
C LEU A 67 4.69 11.16 10.09
N TRP A 68 5.77 10.39 10.22
CA TRP A 68 5.77 8.96 9.89
C TRP A 68 4.80 8.17 10.77
N ARG A 69 4.74 8.50 12.07
CA ARG A 69 3.77 7.89 13.00
C ARG A 69 2.34 8.30 12.66
N ALA A 70 2.14 9.55 12.24
CA ALA A 70 0.85 10.04 11.79
C ALA A 70 0.35 9.27 10.57
N LEU A 71 1.20 9.15 9.54
CA LEU A 71 0.89 8.46 8.29
C LEU A 71 0.66 6.96 8.48
N ALA A 72 1.37 6.34 9.43
CA ALA A 72 1.27 4.92 9.76
C ALA A 72 0.18 4.55 10.80
N GLY A 73 -0.42 5.55 11.45
CA GLY A 73 -1.28 5.33 12.62
C GLY A 73 -2.65 5.98 12.53
N LEU A 74 -2.81 7.05 11.76
CA LEU A 74 -4.07 7.75 11.63
C LEU A 74 -4.90 7.18 10.47
N PRO A 75 -6.24 7.17 10.58
CA PRO A 75 -7.10 6.80 9.45
C PRO A 75 -7.16 7.89 8.37
N VAL A 76 -6.92 9.14 8.76
CA VAL A 76 -6.93 10.32 7.89
C VAL A 76 -6.03 11.41 8.49
N ILE A 77 -5.36 12.18 7.65
CA ILE A 77 -4.64 13.41 8.03
C ILE A 77 -4.98 14.52 7.03
N SER A 78 -5.08 15.76 7.48
CA SER A 78 -5.30 16.90 6.58
C SER A 78 -3.97 17.47 6.12
N VAL A 79 -3.89 17.85 4.84
CA VAL A 79 -2.72 18.46 4.23
C VAL A 79 -3.15 19.80 3.63
N GLN A 80 -2.44 20.86 3.97
CA GLN A 80 -2.62 22.19 3.39
C GLN A 80 -1.44 22.52 2.46
N SER A 81 -1.77 22.92 1.23
CA SER A 81 -0.81 23.38 0.22
C SER A 81 -0.38 24.84 0.47
N PRO A 82 0.69 25.33 -0.20
CA PRO A 82 1.10 26.74 -0.11
C PRO A 82 0.02 27.72 -0.60
N THR A 83 -0.85 27.26 -1.51
CA THR A 83 -1.99 28.03 -2.03
C THR A 83 -3.14 28.13 -1.03
N GLY A 84 -3.02 27.48 0.14
CA GLY A 84 -4.02 27.48 1.21
C GLY A 84 -5.07 26.38 1.07
N ALA A 85 -5.09 25.64 -0.04
CA ALA A 85 -6.02 24.55 -0.26
C ALA A 85 -5.77 23.41 0.73
N VAL A 86 -6.84 22.88 1.31
CA VAL A 86 -6.79 21.77 2.28
C VAL A 86 -7.39 20.52 1.66
N ALA A 87 -6.65 19.41 1.73
CA ALA A 87 -7.10 18.09 1.31
C ALA A 87 -7.07 17.11 2.49
N ALA A 88 -8.10 16.29 2.63
CA ALA A 88 -8.08 15.15 3.54
C ALA A 88 -7.38 13.98 2.84
N LEU A 89 -6.27 13.51 3.41
CA LEU A 89 -5.52 12.37 2.92
C LEU A 89 -5.97 11.11 3.69
N PRO A 90 -6.78 10.22 3.09
CA PRO A 90 -7.09 8.93 3.70
C PRO A 90 -5.84 8.05 3.72
N LEU A 91 -5.61 7.38 4.84
CA LEU A 91 -4.39 6.57 5.08
C LEU A 91 -4.70 5.08 5.24
N ARG A 92 -5.97 4.69 5.11
CA ARG A 92 -6.41 3.30 5.21
C ARG A 92 -5.79 2.50 4.06
N GLY A 93 -5.07 1.43 4.40
CA GLY A 93 -4.33 0.58 3.46
C GLY A 93 -2.87 0.98 3.23
N SER A 94 -2.51 2.25 3.45
CA SER A 94 -1.14 2.73 3.35
C SER A 94 -0.38 2.64 4.68
N SER A 95 -1.09 2.49 5.81
CA SER A 95 -0.50 2.53 7.15
C SER A 95 0.53 1.43 7.43
N GLY A 96 0.31 0.20 6.93
CA GLY A 96 1.25 -0.91 7.01
C GLY A 96 2.52 -0.65 6.17
N PRO A 97 2.37 -0.44 4.85
CA PRO A 97 3.50 -0.12 3.98
C PRO A 97 4.34 1.08 4.43
N VAL A 98 3.72 2.14 4.96
CA VAL A 98 4.43 3.31 5.49
C VAL A 98 5.25 2.96 6.75
N ARG A 99 4.71 2.09 7.62
CA ARG A 99 5.42 1.64 8.83
C ARG A 99 6.64 0.81 8.47
N ASP A 100 6.49 -0.12 7.53
CA ASP A 100 7.57 -1.00 7.09
C ASP A 100 8.65 -0.23 6.33
N PHE A 101 8.24 0.71 5.49
CA PHE A 101 9.17 1.63 4.83
C PHE A 101 10.04 2.39 5.84
N ASN A 102 9.41 3.03 6.83
CA ASN A 102 10.16 3.83 7.79
C ASN A 102 11.05 2.97 8.71
N SER A 103 10.60 1.77 9.09
CA SER A 103 11.40 0.85 9.92
C SER A 103 12.68 0.38 9.20
N LEU A 104 12.58 0.09 7.90
CA LEU A 104 13.73 -0.21 7.06
C LEU A 104 14.67 0.99 6.95
N CYS A 105 14.14 2.21 6.76
CA CYS A 105 14.98 3.39 6.64
C CYS A 105 15.77 3.70 7.93
N ILE A 106 15.16 3.52 9.11
CA ILE A 106 15.86 3.68 10.41
C ILE A 106 16.97 2.63 10.57
N SER A 107 16.78 1.39 10.10
CA SER A 107 17.82 0.35 10.24
C SER A 107 19.08 0.65 9.42
N PHE A 108 18.93 1.33 8.28
CA PHE A 108 20.06 1.76 7.45
C PHE A 108 20.86 2.93 8.06
N GLU A 109 20.27 3.75 8.94
CA GLU A 109 20.97 4.84 9.63
C GLU A 109 21.94 4.34 10.71
N GLY A 110 21.64 3.19 11.32
CA GLY A 110 22.40 2.63 12.45
C GLY A 110 23.75 2.00 12.09
N GLY A 111 24.15 2.02 10.82
CA GLY A 111 25.45 1.52 10.38
C GLY A 111 25.62 0.00 10.54
N GLY A 112 25.06 -0.77 9.60
CA GLY A 112 25.54 -2.12 9.32
C GLY A 112 24.46 -3.17 9.12
N VAL A 113 24.18 -3.47 7.85
CA VAL A 113 23.83 -4.84 7.45
C VAL A 113 25.07 -5.70 7.73
N GLN A 114 25.05 -6.51 8.78
CA GLN A 114 25.93 -7.68 8.85
C GLN A 114 25.46 -8.65 7.77
N ALA A 115 26.17 -8.64 6.64
CA ALA A 115 25.97 -9.60 5.57
C ALA A 115 26.43 -10.99 6.03
N ALA A 116 25.50 -11.80 6.53
CA ALA A 116 25.61 -13.24 6.36
C ALA A 116 25.15 -13.57 4.92
N PRO A 117 25.87 -14.39 4.14
CA PRO A 117 25.42 -14.81 2.83
C PRO A 117 24.33 -15.87 3.02
N GLN A 118 23.14 -15.43 3.44
CA GLN A 118 21.94 -16.18 3.11
C GLN A 118 21.59 -15.77 1.69
N GLN A 119 21.62 -16.75 0.78
CA GLN A 119 21.14 -16.61 -0.59
C GLN A 119 19.70 -16.10 -0.54
N GLN A 120 19.55 -14.79 -0.56
CA GLN A 120 18.29 -14.09 -0.66
C GLN A 120 17.86 -14.20 -2.11
N THR A 121 17.16 -15.29 -2.43
CA THR A 121 16.25 -15.29 -3.57
C THR A 121 15.36 -14.07 -3.43
N ALA A 122 15.33 -13.23 -4.48
CA ALA A 122 14.56 -12.00 -4.56
C ALA A 122 13.26 -12.09 -3.75
N GLN A 123 13.21 -11.39 -2.62
CA GLN A 123 11.98 -11.21 -1.86
C GLN A 123 11.10 -10.28 -2.70
N THR A 124 10.27 -10.88 -3.55
CA THR A 124 9.10 -10.23 -4.12
C THR A 124 8.27 -9.68 -2.98
N PHE A 125 7.95 -8.39 -3.00
CA PHE A 125 6.95 -7.78 -2.12
C PHE A 125 5.77 -8.73 -2.02
N ASP A 126 5.46 -9.24 -0.83
CA ASP A 126 4.35 -10.16 -0.65
C ASP A 126 3.05 -9.35 -0.71
N PRO A 127 2.22 -9.49 -1.75
CA PRO A 127 0.96 -8.76 -1.90
C PRO A 127 -0.15 -9.22 -0.92
N ARG A 128 0.12 -10.17 -0.03
CA ARG A 128 -0.83 -10.64 1.00
C ARG A 128 -1.13 -9.52 1.99
N TRP A 129 -2.36 -9.01 1.95
CA TRP A 129 -2.85 -8.02 2.89
C TRP A 129 -3.36 -8.70 4.16
N GLN A 130 -2.61 -8.59 5.27
CA GLN A 130 -2.98 -8.94 6.65
C GLN A 130 -3.68 -10.31 6.87
N THR A 131 -3.91 -10.68 8.14
CA THR A 131 -4.60 -11.93 8.50
C THR A 131 -6.11 -11.77 8.29
N CYS A 132 -6.80 -12.89 8.04
CA CYS A 132 -8.26 -12.96 7.93
C CYS A 132 -9.03 -12.41 9.15
N GLU A 133 -8.38 -12.22 10.29
CA GLU A 133 -8.94 -11.57 11.49
C GLU A 133 -9.28 -10.09 11.23
N THR A 134 -8.59 -9.45 10.29
CA THR A 134 -8.84 -8.06 9.88
C THR A 134 -10.02 -7.91 8.91
N LEU A 135 -10.61 -9.03 8.46
CA LEU A 135 -11.67 -9.07 7.45
C LEU A 135 -13.03 -8.57 7.95
N GLY A 136 -13.30 -8.63 9.26
CA GLY A 136 -14.63 -8.38 9.84
C GLY A 136 -15.25 -6.99 9.60
N GLY A 137 -14.61 -6.11 8.82
CA GLY A 137 -15.15 -4.80 8.46
C GLY A 137 -14.66 -4.21 7.12
N GLN A 138 -14.07 -5.00 6.21
CA GLN A 138 -13.62 -4.50 4.90
C GLN A 138 -14.70 -4.70 3.83
N ARG A 139 -14.91 -3.71 2.97
CA ARG A 139 -15.86 -3.73 1.84
C ARG A 139 -15.25 -3.01 0.65
N SER A 140 -15.69 -3.32 -0.56
CA SER A 140 -15.30 -2.54 -1.73
C SER A 140 -15.72 -1.08 -1.60
N GLN A 141 -14.92 -0.19 -2.16
CA GLN A 141 -15.23 1.23 -2.33
C GLN A 141 -15.10 1.58 -3.81
N GLU A 142 -15.89 2.53 -4.29
CA GLU A 142 -15.77 2.96 -5.68
C GLU A 142 -14.37 3.54 -5.93
N SER A 143 -13.74 3.14 -7.03
CA SER A 143 -12.44 3.63 -7.47
C SER A 143 -12.43 3.73 -8.98
N GLU A 144 -11.80 4.77 -9.50
CA GLU A 144 -11.64 5.01 -10.94
C GLU A 144 -10.31 4.45 -11.48
N THR A 145 -9.55 3.71 -10.66
CA THR A 145 -8.23 3.20 -11.04
C THR A 145 -8.29 1.70 -11.33
N PRO A 146 -8.50 1.30 -12.60
CA PRO A 146 -8.52 -0.10 -12.99
C PRO A 146 -7.12 -0.70 -12.93
N VAL A 147 -7.05 -1.96 -12.54
CA VAL A 147 -5.84 -2.77 -12.52
C VAL A 147 -6.17 -4.19 -12.97
N THR A 148 -5.24 -4.81 -13.70
CA THR A 148 -5.35 -6.21 -14.12
C THR A 148 -4.52 -7.07 -13.19
N VAL A 149 -5.13 -8.11 -12.63
CA VAL A 149 -4.47 -9.04 -11.72
C VAL A 149 -4.75 -10.48 -12.12
N THR A 150 -3.72 -11.32 -12.04
CA THR A 150 -3.77 -12.77 -12.23
C THR A 150 -3.65 -13.48 -10.89
N PHE A 151 -4.69 -14.17 -10.46
CA PHE A 151 -4.67 -15.06 -9.31
C PHE A 151 -4.21 -16.45 -9.76
N ARG A 152 -3.15 -16.98 -9.15
CA ARG A 152 -2.66 -18.33 -9.43
C ARG A 152 -2.68 -19.17 -8.16
N ASN A 153 -3.36 -20.30 -8.20
CA ASN A 153 -3.37 -21.23 -7.10
C ASN A 153 -2.12 -22.10 -7.13
N LEU A 154 -1.16 -21.80 -6.26
CA LEU A 154 0.04 -22.60 -6.04
C LEU A 154 -0.02 -23.41 -4.73
N SER A 155 -1.17 -23.40 -4.05
CA SER A 155 -1.41 -24.24 -2.88
C SER A 155 -1.72 -25.68 -3.28
N ASP A 156 -1.72 -26.58 -2.30
CA ASP A 156 -2.08 -27.99 -2.42
C ASP A 156 -3.59 -28.24 -2.40
N GLY A 157 -4.41 -27.19 -2.27
CA GLY A 157 -5.85 -27.30 -2.08
C GLY A 157 -6.66 -26.43 -3.03
N PHE A 158 -7.96 -26.72 -3.09
CA PHE A 158 -8.94 -25.94 -3.83
C PHE A 158 -9.05 -24.50 -3.29
N ARG A 159 -9.18 -23.51 -4.18
CA ARG A 159 -9.34 -22.11 -3.81
C ARG A 159 -10.52 -21.47 -4.55
N SER A 160 -11.51 -21.00 -3.79
CA SER A 160 -12.56 -20.11 -4.28
C SER A 160 -12.04 -18.67 -4.26
N VAL A 161 -12.19 -17.97 -5.38
CA VAL A 161 -11.85 -16.55 -5.54
C VAL A 161 -13.12 -15.74 -5.34
N MET A 162 -13.15 -14.94 -4.27
CA MET A 162 -14.30 -14.15 -3.88
C MET A 162 -13.96 -12.66 -3.88
N TRP A 163 -14.80 -11.85 -4.49
CA TRP A 163 -14.76 -10.40 -4.37
C TRP A 163 -15.66 -9.96 -3.21
N ILE A 164 -15.21 -9.07 -2.36
CA ILE A 164 -16.07 -8.53 -1.30
C ILE A 164 -16.77 -7.28 -1.84
N GLY A 165 -18.09 -7.36 -2.00
CA GLY A 165 -18.89 -6.28 -2.58
C GLY A 165 -18.89 -5.00 -1.75
N PHE A 166 -19.54 -3.96 -2.28
CA PHE A 166 -19.77 -2.68 -1.58
C PHE A 166 -20.65 -2.83 -0.34
N ASP A 167 -21.46 -3.89 -0.30
CA ASP A 167 -22.28 -4.32 0.82
C ASP A 167 -21.48 -5.13 1.86
N GLY A 168 -20.19 -5.41 1.61
CA GLY A 168 -19.37 -6.29 2.43
C GLY A 168 -19.68 -7.77 2.22
N VAL A 169 -20.54 -8.12 1.26
CA VAL A 169 -20.93 -9.52 1.00
C VAL A 169 -19.97 -10.14 -0.02
N PRO A 170 -19.31 -11.26 0.31
CA PRO A 170 -18.47 -11.99 -0.63
C PRO A 170 -19.28 -12.53 -1.82
N LYS A 171 -18.82 -12.25 -3.04
CA LYS A 171 -19.36 -12.75 -4.30
C LYS A 171 -18.30 -13.60 -4.99
N GLN A 172 -18.64 -14.82 -5.34
CA GLN A 172 -17.72 -15.75 -5.98
C GLN A 172 -17.52 -15.38 -7.46
N PHE A 173 -16.28 -15.44 -7.94
CA PHE A 173 -15.90 -15.15 -9.32
C PHE A 173 -15.28 -16.35 -10.02
N ALA A 174 -14.44 -17.11 -9.31
CA ALA A 174 -13.76 -18.26 -9.88
C ALA A 174 -13.48 -19.32 -8.82
N ASN A 175 -13.20 -20.52 -9.31
CA ASN A 175 -12.71 -21.64 -8.54
C ASN A 175 -11.42 -22.10 -9.19
N LEU A 176 -10.38 -22.28 -8.39
CA LEU A 176 -9.05 -22.63 -8.84
C LEU A 176 -8.61 -23.92 -8.14
N ASN A 177 -8.44 -24.99 -8.90
CA ASN A 177 -7.68 -26.16 -8.47
C ASN A 177 -6.19 -25.83 -8.39
N GLN A 178 -5.41 -26.72 -7.80
CA GLN A 178 -3.96 -26.58 -7.75
C GLN A 178 -3.38 -26.37 -9.16
N GLY A 179 -2.56 -25.34 -9.32
CA GLY A 179 -1.91 -24.94 -10.57
C GLY A 179 -2.74 -24.03 -11.49
N GLU A 180 -4.05 -23.91 -11.25
CA GLU A 180 -4.94 -23.09 -12.08
C GLU A 180 -4.76 -21.59 -11.81
N ALA A 181 -5.11 -20.78 -12.81
CA ALA A 181 -5.04 -19.33 -12.70
C ALA A 181 -6.29 -18.65 -13.30
N PHE A 182 -6.64 -17.49 -12.74
CA PHE A 182 -7.75 -16.65 -13.19
C PHE A 182 -7.29 -15.20 -13.25
N THR A 183 -7.51 -14.55 -14.40
CA THR A 183 -7.14 -13.14 -14.62
C THR A 183 -8.39 -12.28 -14.61
N ILE A 184 -8.33 -11.14 -13.92
CA ILE A 184 -9.46 -10.22 -13.82
C ILE A 184 -9.00 -8.76 -13.88
N ASN A 185 -9.83 -7.93 -14.50
CA ASN A 185 -9.76 -6.49 -14.39
C ASN A 185 -10.59 -6.06 -13.17
N THR A 186 -9.93 -5.45 -12.18
CA THR A 186 -10.54 -5.00 -10.92
C THR A 186 -10.06 -3.59 -10.61
N PHE A 187 -10.35 -3.07 -9.42
CA PHE A 187 -9.95 -1.71 -8.99
C PHE A 187 -9.14 -1.77 -7.69
N LEU A 188 -8.29 -0.76 -7.47
CA LEU A 188 -7.38 -0.70 -6.30
C LEU A 188 -8.06 -0.86 -4.93
N THR A 189 -9.34 -0.53 -4.85
CA THR A 189 -10.15 -0.56 -3.61
C THR A 189 -11.02 -1.81 -3.48
N HIS A 190 -10.86 -2.79 -4.36
CA HIS A 190 -11.65 -4.02 -4.36
C HIS A 190 -10.91 -5.15 -3.64
N PRO A 191 -11.25 -5.44 -2.38
CA PRO A 191 -10.67 -6.59 -1.68
C PRO A 191 -11.14 -7.92 -2.27
N TRP A 192 -10.18 -8.82 -2.41
CA TRP A 192 -10.36 -10.20 -2.83
C TRP A 192 -10.03 -11.14 -1.67
N MET A 193 -10.86 -12.15 -1.51
CA MET A 193 -10.74 -13.18 -0.49
C MET A 193 -10.59 -14.54 -1.16
N PHE A 194 -9.72 -15.37 -0.62
CA PHE A 194 -9.53 -16.76 -1.03
C PHE A 194 -9.99 -17.69 0.07
N THR A 195 -10.81 -18.67 -0.29
CA THR A 195 -11.40 -19.65 0.65
C THR A 195 -11.23 -21.08 0.14
N ASP A 196 -11.27 -22.05 1.05
CA ASP A 196 -11.30 -23.50 0.75
C ASP A 196 -12.70 -24.09 1.00
N GLY A 197 -13.65 -23.28 1.47
CA GLY A 197 -15.02 -23.68 1.78
C GLY A 197 -15.87 -22.51 2.29
N PRO A 198 -17.17 -22.76 2.59
CA PRO A 198 -18.08 -21.74 3.10
C PRO A 198 -17.60 -21.22 4.47
N GLY A 199 -17.50 -19.90 4.61
CA GLY A 199 -17.24 -19.24 5.89
C GLY A 199 -15.78 -19.26 6.38
N ASN A 200 -14.85 -19.87 5.65
CA ASN A 200 -13.42 -19.79 5.95
C ASN A 200 -12.75 -18.69 5.12
N CYS A 201 -11.84 -17.94 5.71
CA CYS A 201 -10.94 -17.03 5.00
C CYS A 201 -9.53 -17.60 5.15
N ILE A 202 -8.84 -17.80 4.03
CA ILE A 202 -7.46 -18.25 4.02
C ILE A 202 -6.52 -17.07 3.77
N GLU A 203 -6.77 -16.32 2.70
CA GLU A 203 -5.93 -15.20 2.26
C GLU A 203 -6.79 -14.05 1.76
N ILE A 204 -6.25 -12.84 1.86
CA ILE A 204 -6.84 -11.62 1.31
C ILE A 204 -5.81 -10.94 0.42
N PHE A 205 -6.30 -10.43 -0.69
CA PHE A 205 -5.55 -9.60 -1.61
C PHE A 205 -6.26 -8.27 -1.80
N MET A 206 -5.52 -7.18 -1.62
CA MET A 206 -5.94 -5.87 -2.12
C MET A 206 -5.09 -5.54 -3.34
N PRO A 207 -5.70 -5.14 -4.47
CA PRO A 207 -4.95 -4.76 -5.65
C PRO A 207 -4.01 -3.59 -5.38
N GLN A 208 -2.81 -3.66 -5.93
CA GLN A 208 -1.76 -2.64 -5.79
C GLN A 208 -1.19 -2.30 -7.16
N LEU A 209 -0.78 -1.05 -7.34
CA LEU A 209 -0.13 -0.62 -8.59
C LEU A 209 1.19 -1.38 -8.79
N GLY A 210 1.37 -1.98 -9.97
CA GLY A 210 2.56 -2.75 -10.32
C GLY A 210 2.54 -4.21 -9.86
N VAL A 211 1.47 -4.67 -9.23
CA VAL A 211 1.25 -6.10 -8.91
C VAL A 211 0.26 -6.67 -9.91
N ASP A 212 0.75 -7.43 -10.88
CA ASP A 212 -0.05 -8.07 -11.93
C ASP A 212 -0.38 -9.54 -11.62
N THR A 213 0.29 -10.14 -10.63
CA THR A 213 0.18 -11.55 -10.29
C THR A 213 0.16 -11.75 -8.78
N PHE A 214 -0.79 -12.53 -8.30
CA PHE A 214 -0.90 -12.94 -6.91
C PHE A 214 -0.90 -14.48 -6.83
N ASN A 215 0.11 -15.02 -6.15
CA ASN A 215 0.23 -16.46 -5.92
C ASN A 215 -0.43 -16.82 -4.59
N ILE A 216 -1.52 -17.58 -4.67
CA ILE A 216 -2.22 -18.15 -3.52
C ILE A 216 -1.37 -19.35 -3.06
N THR A 217 -0.71 -19.25 -1.92
CA THR A 217 0.20 -20.30 -1.42
C THR A 217 -0.12 -20.73 -0.01
N ALA A 218 -1.10 -20.11 0.67
CA ALA A 218 -1.46 -20.59 1.99
C ALA A 218 -1.86 -22.06 1.92
N PRO A 219 -1.39 -22.92 2.85
CA PRO A 219 -1.72 -24.34 2.83
C PRO A 219 -3.22 -24.53 3.05
N GLY A 220 -3.80 -25.59 2.48
CA GLY A 220 -5.16 -25.98 2.87
C GLY A 220 -5.22 -26.18 4.39
N ARG A 221 -6.25 -25.64 5.06
CA ARG A 221 -6.48 -26.05 6.45
C ARG A 221 -6.92 -27.50 6.37
N ASN A 222 -6.07 -28.40 6.85
CA ASN A 222 -6.38 -29.83 6.91
C ASN A 222 -7.55 -30.01 7.89
N PHE A 223 -8.77 -30.07 7.38
CA PHE A 223 -9.90 -30.59 8.15
C PHE A 223 -9.63 -32.08 8.26
N GLY A 224 -9.14 -32.51 9.43
CA GLY A 224 -8.82 -33.92 9.68
C GLY A 224 -10.00 -34.82 9.31
N ALA A 225 -9.69 -36.10 9.02
CA ALA A 225 -10.69 -37.10 8.68
C ALA A 225 -11.83 -37.13 9.71
N GLU A 226 -13.06 -36.96 9.25
CA GLU A 226 -14.23 -37.53 9.94
C GLU A 226 -14.26 -39.04 9.75
#